data_AF-A0A554VK53-F1
#
_entry.id   AF-A0A554VK53-F1
#
_cell.length_a   1.000
_cell.length_b   1.000
_cell.length_c   1.000
_cell.angle_alpha   90.00
_cell.angle_beta   90.00
_cell.angle_gamma   90.00
#
_symmetry.space_group_name_H-M   'P 1'
#
loop_
_entity.id
_entity.type
_entity.pdbx_description
1 polymer ?
#
loop_
_entity_poly.entity_id
_entity_poly.type
_entity_poly.pdbx_seq_one_letter_code
_entity_poly.pdbx_strand_id
1 'polypeptide(L)'
;METQDKALLFGILSFGTLFLFAVISSFKAQNDLFILIGGVFLIIGITLSGFSIILSVKSIRNGHKIKGWISMLFSSILPLFIIAVIGVLLFDMYKLIIR
;
A
#
# COMPACT_ATOMS: atom_id res chain seq x y z
N MET A 1 -11.72 -7.84 21.25
CA MET A 1 -12.33 -8.01 19.91
C MET A 1 -12.14 -6.77 19.05
N GLU A 2 -12.50 -5.56 19.51
CA GLU A 2 -12.44 -4.31 18.70
C GLU A 2 -11.11 -4.00 17.98
N THR A 3 -9.95 -4.25 18.58
CA THR A 3 -8.65 -3.87 17.99
C THR A 3 -8.26 -4.72 16.78
N GLN A 4 -8.86 -5.90 16.67
CA GLN A 4 -8.52 -6.92 15.68
C GLN A 4 -9.28 -6.72 14.36
N ASP A 5 -10.57 -6.42 14.45
CA ASP A 5 -11.39 -6.08 13.28
C ASP A 5 -10.88 -4.79 12.64
N LYS A 6 -10.38 -3.84 13.45
CA LYS A 6 -9.72 -2.62 12.97
C LYS A 6 -8.47 -2.93 12.14
N ALA A 7 -7.56 -3.78 12.61
CA ALA A 7 -6.33 -4.12 11.86
C ALA A 7 -6.60 -4.81 10.51
N LEU A 8 -7.61 -5.68 10.48
CA LEU A 8 -8.00 -6.38 9.26
C LEU A 8 -8.72 -5.45 8.28
N LEU A 9 -9.58 -4.56 8.79
CA LEU A 9 -10.21 -3.50 8.01
C LEU A 9 -9.17 -2.54 7.39
N PHE A 10 -8.17 -2.11 8.16
CA PHE A 10 -7.09 -1.25 7.66
C PHE A 10 -6.23 -1.95 6.59
N GLY A 11 -5.94 -3.24 6.78
CA GLY A 11 -5.30 -4.06 5.75
C GLY A 11 -6.11 -4.12 4.46
N ILE A 12 -7.42 -4.42 4.53
CA ILE A 12 -8.30 -4.43 3.36
C ILE A 12 -8.39 -3.05 2.69
N LEU A 13 -8.50 -1.97 3.48
CA LEU A 13 -8.54 -0.59 2.97
C LEU A 13 -7.25 -0.24 2.23
N SER A 14 -6.08 -0.60 2.78
CA SER A 14 -4.79 -0.38 2.13
C SER A 14 -4.72 -1.13 0.79
N PHE A 15 -5.15 -2.39 0.74
CA PHE A 15 -5.24 -3.16 -0.50
C PHE A 15 -6.22 -2.53 -1.51
N GLY A 16 -7.38 -2.06 -1.05
CA GLY A 16 -8.34 -1.33 -1.87
C GLY A 16 -7.75 -0.04 -2.47
N THR A 17 -6.96 0.71 -1.70
CA THR A 17 -6.28 1.92 -2.21
C THR A 17 -5.25 1.62 -3.28
N LEU A 18 -4.49 0.51 -3.17
CA LEU A 18 -3.60 0.03 -4.23
C LEU A 18 -4.35 -0.35 -5.50
N PHE A 19 -5.44 -1.09 -5.33
CA PHE A 19 -6.26 -1.54 -6.46
C PHE A 19 -6.82 -0.34 -7.22
N LEU A 20 -7.38 0.64 -6.51
CA LEU A 20 -7.83 1.91 -7.08
C LEU A 20 -6.70 2.68 -7.77
N PHE A 21 -5.53 2.77 -7.15
CA PHE A 21 -4.36 3.39 -7.76
C PHE A 21 -3.95 2.70 -9.07
N ALA A 22 -3.88 1.37 -9.08
CA ALA A 22 -3.51 0.59 -10.27
C ALA A 22 -4.55 0.75 -11.39
N VAL A 23 -5.83 0.74 -11.04
CA VAL A 23 -6.93 0.99 -11.98
C VAL A 23 -6.82 2.40 -12.57
N ILE A 24 -6.73 3.44 -11.74
CA ILE A 24 -6.58 4.83 -12.20
C ILE A 24 -5.35 5.00 -13.09
N SER A 25 -4.22 4.41 -12.71
CA SER A 25 -2.97 4.47 -13.48
C SER A 25 -3.06 3.71 -14.81
N SER A 26 -3.91 2.68 -14.91
CA SER A 26 -4.13 1.91 -16.15
C SER A 26 -4.96 2.65 -17.19
N PHE A 27 -5.82 3.58 -16.77
CA PHE A 27 -6.47 4.52 -17.68
C PHE A 27 -5.43 5.55 -18.10
N LYS A 28 -4.73 5.27 -19.22
CA LYS A 28 -3.70 6.12 -19.87
C LYS A 28 -3.82 7.59 -19.44
N ALA A 29 -3.06 7.96 -18.42
CA ALA A 29 -3.16 9.27 -17.79
C ALA A 29 -2.57 10.32 -18.75
N GLN A 30 -3.43 10.90 -19.60
CA GLN A 30 -3.13 12.12 -20.35
C GLN A 30 -3.46 13.38 -19.56
N ASN A 31 -4.06 13.26 -18.36
CA ASN A 31 -4.50 14.36 -17.53
C ASN A 31 -3.73 14.38 -16.21
N ASP A 32 -3.05 15.50 -15.93
CA ASP A 32 -2.30 15.76 -14.68
C ASP A 32 -3.14 15.53 -13.42
N LEU A 33 -4.46 15.72 -13.51
CA LEU A 33 -5.40 15.47 -12.43
C LEU A 33 -5.41 14.00 -11.97
N PHE A 34 -5.30 13.04 -12.90
CA PHE A 34 -5.31 11.61 -12.54
C PHE A 34 -4.00 11.18 -11.89
N ILE A 35 -2.89 11.78 -12.29
CA ILE A 35 -1.57 11.57 -11.66
C ILE A 35 -1.61 12.12 -10.22
N LEU A 36 -2.16 13.32 -10.03
CA LEU A 36 -2.32 13.94 -8.71
C LEU A 36 -3.19 13.07 -7.80
N ILE A 37 -4.36 12.64 -8.28
CA ILE A 37 -5.28 11.76 -7.52
C ILE A 37 -4.60 10.44 -7.17
N GLY A 38 -3.90 9.81 -8.12
CA GLY A 38 -3.13 8.59 -7.88
C GLY A 38 -2.08 8.76 -6.78
N GLY A 39 -1.34 9.88 -6.79
CA GLY A 39 -0.37 10.20 -5.74
C GLY A 39 -1.00 10.34 -4.35
N VAL A 40 -2.18 10.98 -4.25
CA VAL A 40 -2.92 11.10 -2.98
C VAL A 40 -3.34 9.72 -2.45
N PHE A 41 -3.85 8.84 -3.31
CA PHE A 41 -4.21 7.47 -2.93
C PHE A 41 -3.01 6.67 -2.43
N LEU A 42 -1.83 6.87 -3.02
CA LEU A 42 -0.58 6.27 -2.56
C LEU A 42 -0.21 6.70 -1.14
N ILE A 43 -0.24 8.02 -0.85
CA ILE A 43 0.09 8.56 0.48
C ILE A 43 -0.87 8.02 1.55
N ILE A 44 -2.18 7.99 1.23
CA ILE A 44 -3.20 7.43 2.11
C ILE A 44 -2.94 5.94 2.35
N GLY A 45 -2.65 5.19 1.30
CA GLY A 45 -2.33 3.76 1.39
C GLY A 45 -1.14 3.48 2.29
N ILE A 46 -0.04 4.25 2.17
CA ILE A 46 1.17 4.11 3.03
C ILE A 46 0.81 4.32 4.49
N THR A 47 0.05 5.37 4.77
CA THR A 47 -0.33 5.73 6.14
C THR A 47 -1.19 4.64 6.76
N LEU A 48 -2.18 4.13 6.03
CA LEU A 48 -3.05 3.03 6.49
C LEU A 48 -2.27 1.73 6.69
N SER A 49 -1.35 1.41 5.77
CA SER A 49 -0.46 0.25 5.88
C SER A 49 0.40 0.32 7.15
N GLY A 50 1.02 1.48 7.44
CA GLY A 50 1.81 1.69 8.66
C GLY A 50 1.01 1.47 9.94
N PHE A 51 -0.18 2.06 10.03
CA PHE A 51 -1.09 1.84 11.16
C PHE A 51 -1.52 0.38 11.30
N SER A 52 -1.80 -0.28 10.18
CA SER A 52 -2.21 -1.68 10.17
C SER A 52 -1.09 -2.62 10.65
N ILE A 53 0.17 -2.36 10.28
CA ILE A 53 1.33 -3.12 10.78
C ILE A 53 1.44 -2.97 12.31
N ILE A 54 1.33 -1.75 12.84
CA ILE A 54 1.40 -1.50 14.29
C ILE A 54 0.30 -2.25 15.04
N LEU A 55 -0.95 -2.19 14.54
CA LEU A 55 -2.08 -2.90 15.13
C LEU A 55 -1.93 -4.43 15.02
N SER A 56 -1.39 -4.92 13.90
CA SER A 56 -1.11 -6.34 13.69
C SER A 56 -0.08 -6.88 14.69
N VAL A 57 1.04 -6.19 14.90
CA VAL A 57 2.07 -6.58 15.89
C VAL A 57 1.47 -6.63 17.31
N LYS A 58 0.64 -5.64 17.65
CA LYS A 58 -0.08 -5.63 18.94
C LYS A 58 -1.07 -6.80 19.06
N SER A 59 -1.71 -7.20 17.97
CA SER A 59 -2.63 -8.35 17.92
C SER A 59 -1.93 -9.70 18.08
N ILE A 60 -0.76 -9.88 17.45
CA ILE A 60 0.07 -11.10 17.58
C ILE A 60 0.49 -11.29 19.04
N ARG A 61 0.87 -10.20 19.71
CA ARG A 61 1.31 -10.22 21.11
C ARG A 61 0.17 -10.57 22.09
N ASN A 62 -1.08 -10.29 21.73
CA ASN A 62 -2.28 -10.60 22.52
C ASN A 62 -2.86 -12.01 22.26
N GLY A 63 -2.09 -12.93 21.65
CA GLY A 63 -2.48 -14.33 21.50
C GLY A 63 -3.24 -14.67 20.22
N HIS A 64 -3.57 -13.68 19.38
CA HIS A 64 -4.29 -13.91 18.12
C HIS A 64 -3.35 -13.98 16.92
N LYS A 65 -2.50 -15.01 16.88
CA LYS A 65 -1.41 -15.15 15.91
C LYS A 65 -1.89 -15.12 14.46
N ILE A 66 -2.87 -15.95 14.08
CA ILE A 66 -3.28 -16.15 12.67
C ILE A 66 -3.81 -14.87 12.02
N LYS A 67 -4.78 -14.20 12.67
CA LYS A 67 -5.36 -12.95 12.13
C LYS A 67 -4.34 -11.80 12.12
N GLY A 68 -3.42 -11.78 13.08
CA GLY A 68 -2.28 -10.85 13.08
C GLY A 68 -1.39 -11.04 11.84
N TRP A 69 -0.92 -12.26 11.59
CA TRP A 69 -0.09 -12.58 10.42
C TRP A 69 -0.76 -12.21 9.09
N ILE A 70 -2.05 -12.51 8.93
CA ILE A 70 -2.83 -12.15 7.72
C ILE A 70 -2.89 -10.64 7.54
N SER A 71 -3.23 -9.89 8.60
CA SER A 71 -3.23 -8.43 8.54
C SER A 71 -1.84 -7.88 8.21
N MET A 72 -0.78 -8.48 8.75
CA MET A 72 0.61 -8.11 8.46
C MET A 72 0.97 -8.32 6.98
N LEU A 73 0.59 -9.47 6.41
CA LEU A 73 0.75 -9.77 4.99
C LEU A 73 0.07 -8.74 4.09
N PHE A 74 -1.22 -8.48 4.30
CA PHE A 74 -1.96 -7.48 3.53
C PHE A 74 -1.37 -6.08 3.66
N SER A 75 -0.92 -5.72 4.85
CA SER A 75 -0.35 -4.39 5.10
C SER A 75 1.03 -4.25 4.46
N SER A 76 1.82 -5.32 4.39
CA SER A 76 3.17 -5.33 3.82
C SER A 76 3.22 -5.28 2.29
N ILE A 77 2.12 -5.68 1.61
CA ILE A 77 2.00 -5.64 0.15
C ILE A 77 2.17 -4.21 -0.39
N LEU A 78 1.66 -3.21 0.33
CA LEU A 78 1.68 -1.82 -0.10
C LEU A 78 3.06 -1.17 -0.11
N PRO A 79 3.87 -1.25 0.96
CA PRO A 79 5.25 -0.79 0.91
C PRO A 79 6.10 -1.59 -0.09
N LEU A 80 5.88 -2.90 -0.25
CA LEU A 80 6.57 -3.71 -1.26
C LEU A 80 6.25 -3.23 -2.69
N PHE A 81 4.98 -2.92 -2.97
CA PHE A 81 4.55 -2.42 -4.27
C PHE A 81 5.17 -1.05 -4.58
N ILE A 82 5.25 -0.16 -3.59
CA ILE A 82 5.88 1.15 -3.75
C ILE A 82 7.37 1.03 -4.03
N ILE A 83 8.08 0.14 -3.34
CA ILE A 83 9.50 -0.13 -3.60
C ILE A 83 9.68 -0.60 -5.05
N ALA A 84 8.80 -1.48 -5.55
CA ALA A 84 8.84 -1.93 -6.93
C ALA A 84 8.60 -0.79 -7.94
N VAL A 85 7.60 0.07 -7.70
CA VAL A 85 7.30 1.24 -8.55
C VAL A 85 8.47 2.21 -8.59
N ILE A 86 9.07 2.54 -7.44
CA ILE A 86 10.26 3.39 -7.35
C ILE A 86 11.44 2.75 -8.10
N GLY A 87 11.63 1.43 -7.96
CA GLY A 87 12.68 0.70 -8.66
C GLY A 87 12.55 0.78 -10.18
N VAL A 88 11.33 0.63 -10.72
CA VAL A 88 11.05 0.76 -12.16
C VAL A 88 11.33 2.20 -12.62
N LEU A 89 10.85 3.21 -11.89
CA LEU A 89 11.08 4.63 -12.22
C LEU A 89 12.57 4.98 -12.25
N LEU A 90 13.34 4.55 -11.24
CA LEU A 90 14.78 4.78 -11.18
C LEU A 90 15.52 4.08 -12.32
N PHE A 91 15.10 2.87 -12.70
CA PHE A 91 15.67 2.14 -13.83
C PHE A 91 15.41 2.84 -15.18
N ASP A 92 14.20 3.36 -15.37
CA ASP A 92 13.87 4.14 -16.56
C ASP A 92 14.65 5.46 -16.62
N MET A 93 14.80 6.18 -15.49
CA MET A 93 15.65 7.37 -15.42
C MET A 93 17.12 7.06 -15.71
N TYR A 94 17.66 5.96 -15.18
CA TYR A 94 19.03 5.51 -15.45
C TYR A 94 19.25 5.25 -16.95
N LYS A 95 18.30 4.58 -17.61
CA LYS A 95 18.34 4.37 -19.06
C LYS A 95 18.27 5.67 -19.86
N LEU A 96 17.53 6.66 -19.37
CA LEU A 96 17.42 7.97 -20.01
C LEU A 96 18.74 8.76 -19.92
N ILE A 97 19.46 8.66 -18.80
CA ILE A 97 20.70 9.40 -18.54
C ILE A 97 21.91 8.84 -19.32
N ILE A 98 21.94 7.52 -19.55
CA ILE A 98 23.04 6.85 -20.27
C ILE A 98 22.90 6.94 -21.79
N ARG A 99 21.74 7.39 -22.29
CA ARG A 99 21.48 7.60 -23.70
C ARG A 99 21.83 9.02 -24.13
#